data_AF-A0A7W1EZA2-F1
#
_entry.id   AF-A0A7W1EZA2-F1
#
_cell.length_a   1.000
_cell.length_b   1.000
_cell.length_c   1.000
_cell.angle_alpha   90.00
_cell.angle_beta   90.00
_cell.angle_gamma   90.00
#
_symmetry.space_group_name_H-M   'P 1'
#
loop_
_entity.id
_entity.type
_entity.pdbx_description
1 polymer ?
#
loop_
_entity_poly.entity_id
_entity_poly.type
_entity_poly.pdbx_seq_one_letter_code
_entity_poly.pdbx_strand_id
1 'polypeptide(L)'
;MKTLKSLLLLIAIGSIIVSCKKEEAVSPARTPTPYYVRMTDAPALYSAVYIDLQAVEITGNGSAVMLNTTPGIYNLLNFANGIDTLIATGSLNMDKVQQIRLILGPNNTIVKNNVTYPLATPSAQQSGLKLQVHQDLQPGVAYYVLLDFDANMSIVEEGNGSYSLKPVIRTIETALSGSIKGKVVPPGVFATIVATSGSNSYSSVVNANGDFVIAGLPPGTYSITVTPIAPYNAVTVNNIVVSVGVTTLVGNINV
;
A
#
# COMPACT_ATOMS: atom_id res chain seq x y z
N MET A 1 20.42 88.25 -24.41
CA MET A 1 20.86 87.20 -25.37
C MET A 1 21.57 86.10 -24.61
N LYS A 2 21.02 84.89 -24.64
CA LYS A 2 21.68 83.57 -24.74
C LYS A 2 20.74 82.52 -24.15
N THR A 3 20.14 81.79 -25.08
CA THR A 3 19.32 80.59 -24.94
C THR A 3 20.19 79.42 -24.48
N LEU A 4 19.66 78.49 -23.66
CA LEU A 4 20.00 77.06 -23.79
C LEU A 4 19.09 76.14 -22.97
N LYS A 5 18.19 75.45 -23.70
CA LYS A 5 17.81 74.03 -23.60
C LYS A 5 17.61 73.44 -22.20
N SER A 6 16.37 73.43 -21.72
CA SER A 6 15.94 72.51 -20.66
C SER A 6 15.74 71.11 -21.25
N LEU A 7 16.55 70.17 -20.77
CA LEU A 7 16.59 68.76 -21.12
C LEU A 7 15.40 68.05 -20.47
N LEU A 8 14.45 67.54 -21.26
CA LEU A 8 13.41 66.62 -20.77
C LEU A 8 14.10 65.32 -20.29
N LEU A 9 14.14 65.13 -18.97
CA LEU A 9 14.56 63.88 -18.35
C LEU A 9 13.35 62.93 -18.34
N LEU A 10 13.34 61.96 -19.25
CA LEU A 10 12.35 60.89 -19.29
C LEU A 10 12.64 59.92 -18.13
N ILE A 11 11.88 60.00 -17.03
CA ILE A 11 11.94 59.02 -15.95
C ILE A 11 11.17 57.77 -16.41
N ALA A 12 11.91 56.78 -16.92
CA ALA A 12 11.39 55.45 -17.18
C ALA A 12 11.20 54.72 -15.84
N ILE A 13 9.96 54.60 -15.39
CA ILE A 13 9.58 53.76 -14.24
C ILE A 13 9.71 52.30 -14.68
N GLY A 14 10.84 51.69 -14.34
CA GLY A 14 11.08 50.26 -14.52
C GLY A 14 10.16 49.46 -13.61
N SER A 15 9.21 48.74 -14.20
CA SER A 15 8.39 47.76 -13.50
C SER A 15 9.23 46.53 -13.17
N ILE A 16 9.64 46.41 -11.90
CA ILE A 16 10.30 45.21 -11.39
C ILE A 16 9.21 44.15 -11.21
N ILE A 17 9.04 43.30 -12.22
CA ILE A 17 8.26 42.07 -12.08
C ILE A 17 9.04 41.10 -11.18
N VAL A 18 8.68 41.06 -9.90
CA VAL A 18 9.09 40.00 -8.98
C VAL A 18 8.38 38.73 -9.42
N SER A 19 9.09 37.90 -10.18
CA SER A 19 8.68 36.52 -10.45
C SER A 19 8.87 35.72 -9.17
N CYS A 20 7.79 35.58 -8.39
CA CYS A 20 7.72 34.56 -7.35
C CYS A 20 7.82 33.20 -8.04
N LYS A 21 9.00 32.57 -7.94
CA LYS A 21 9.08 31.12 -8.10
C LYS A 21 8.16 30.53 -7.05
N LYS A 22 7.10 29.87 -7.50
CA LYS A 22 6.23 29.07 -6.65
C LYS A 22 7.08 27.92 -6.13
N GLU A 23 7.62 28.08 -4.92
CA GLU A 23 8.19 26.95 -4.19
C GLU A 23 7.07 25.93 -4.02
N GLU A 24 7.25 24.76 -4.63
CA GLU A 24 6.39 23.63 -4.37
C GLU A 24 6.52 23.30 -2.90
N ALA A 25 5.44 23.50 -2.15
CA ALA A 25 5.36 23.03 -0.78
C ALA A 25 5.63 21.52 -0.80
N VAL A 26 6.79 21.11 -0.28
CA VAL A 26 7.12 19.71 -0.08
C VAL A 26 6.09 19.17 0.90
N SER A 27 5.06 18.51 0.35
CA SER A 27 4.07 17.82 1.16
C SER A 27 4.83 16.80 2.01
N PRO A 28 4.60 16.75 3.33
CA PRO A 28 5.32 15.81 4.19
C PRO A 28 5.17 14.41 3.61
N ALA A 29 6.29 13.71 3.42
CA ALA A 29 6.31 12.37 2.86
C ALA A 29 5.34 11.49 3.66
N ARG A 30 4.27 11.02 3.00
CA ARG A 30 3.28 10.15 3.60
C ARG A 30 3.97 8.85 4.03
N THR A 31 3.68 8.37 5.24
CA THR A 31 4.12 7.03 5.65
C THR A 31 3.44 5.99 4.76
N PRO A 32 4.21 5.18 4.02
CA PRO A 32 3.65 4.15 3.17
C PRO A 32 2.90 3.09 4.00
N THR A 33 1.84 2.52 3.43
CA THR A 33 0.98 1.49 4.03
C THR A 33 1.37 0.12 3.47
N PRO A 34 1.89 -0.82 4.28
CA PRO A 34 2.17 -2.18 3.83
C PRO A 34 0.89 -2.92 3.41
N TYR A 35 0.93 -3.60 2.27
CA TYR A 35 -0.22 -4.27 1.67
C TYR A 35 0.14 -5.66 1.17
N TYR A 36 -0.65 -6.66 1.57
CA TYR A 36 -0.40 -8.07 1.26
C TYR A 36 -1.65 -8.67 0.62
N VAL A 37 -1.50 -9.26 -0.56
CA VAL A 37 -2.59 -9.94 -1.27
C VAL A 37 -2.34 -11.44 -1.21
N ARG A 38 -3.29 -12.17 -0.63
CA ARG A 38 -3.29 -13.62 -0.51
C ARG A 38 -4.42 -14.23 -1.33
N MET A 39 -4.31 -15.51 -1.65
CA MET A 39 -5.31 -16.26 -2.40
C MET A 39 -5.64 -17.57 -1.68
N THR A 40 -6.93 -17.89 -1.62
CA THR A 40 -7.50 -19.16 -1.15
C THR A 40 -8.62 -19.57 -2.10
N ASP A 41 -9.17 -20.76 -1.93
CA ASP A 41 -10.25 -21.28 -2.74
C ASP A 41 -11.32 -22.02 -1.92
N ALA A 42 -12.55 -22.01 -2.43
CA ALA A 42 -13.61 -22.89 -1.96
C ALA A 42 -13.50 -24.27 -2.65
N PRO A 43 -13.86 -25.37 -1.97
CA PRO A 43 -13.90 -26.70 -2.62
C PRO A 43 -14.76 -26.69 -3.90
N ALA A 44 -14.26 -27.32 -4.96
CA ALA A 44 -14.96 -27.44 -6.23
C ALA A 44 -14.97 -28.89 -6.75
N LEU A 45 -15.95 -29.21 -7.61
CA LEU A 45 -16.09 -30.53 -8.24
C LEU A 45 -15.17 -30.71 -9.46
N TYR A 46 -13.91 -30.28 -9.32
CA TYR A 46 -12.84 -30.45 -10.29
C TYR A 46 -11.66 -31.17 -9.62
N SER A 47 -10.83 -31.84 -10.40
CA SER A 47 -9.60 -32.45 -9.89
C SER A 47 -8.49 -31.41 -9.70
N ALA A 48 -8.48 -30.35 -10.52
CA ALA A 48 -7.59 -29.21 -10.39
C ALA A 48 -8.14 -28.00 -11.16
N VAL A 49 -7.76 -26.80 -10.73
CA VAL A 49 -8.05 -25.54 -11.41
C VAL A 49 -6.78 -24.71 -11.41
N TYR A 50 -6.14 -24.60 -12.57
CA TYR A 50 -4.87 -23.92 -12.74
C TYR A 50 -5.09 -22.50 -13.26
N ILE A 51 -4.64 -21.50 -12.49
CA ILE A 51 -4.65 -20.09 -12.87
C ILE A 51 -3.22 -19.59 -13.07
N ASP A 52 -2.95 -19.07 -14.25
CA ASP A 52 -1.68 -18.47 -14.66
C ASP A 52 -1.63 -17.00 -14.23
N LEU A 53 -1.15 -16.73 -13.01
CA LEU A 53 -1.03 -15.37 -12.48
C LEU A 53 0.27 -14.71 -12.97
N GLN A 54 0.16 -13.54 -13.57
CA GLN A 54 1.29 -12.78 -14.09
C GLN A 54 1.65 -11.58 -13.21
N ALA A 55 0.63 -10.83 -12.77
CA ALA A 55 0.84 -9.65 -11.93
C ALA A 55 -0.42 -9.25 -11.14
N VAL A 56 -0.22 -8.47 -10.09
CA VAL A 56 -1.27 -7.83 -9.30
C VAL A 56 -1.09 -6.32 -9.33
N GLU A 57 -2.17 -5.61 -9.62
CA GLU A 57 -2.25 -4.14 -9.59
C GLU A 57 -3.32 -3.69 -8.61
N ILE A 58 -3.04 -2.61 -7.90
CA ILE A 58 -3.98 -1.92 -7.01
C ILE A 58 -4.34 -0.58 -7.63
N THR A 59 -5.63 -0.25 -7.67
CA THR A 59 -6.11 1.08 -8.08
C THR A 59 -6.79 1.77 -6.92
N GLY A 60 -6.42 3.02 -6.66
CA GLY A 60 -6.93 3.82 -5.58
C GLY A 60 -6.58 5.30 -5.77
N ASN A 61 -7.47 6.19 -5.36
CA ASN A 61 -7.29 7.65 -5.49
C ASN A 61 -6.93 8.10 -6.92
N GLY A 62 -7.49 7.44 -7.94
CA GLY A 62 -7.18 7.74 -9.34
C GLY A 62 -5.77 7.31 -9.80
N SER A 63 -5.01 6.61 -8.96
CA SER A 63 -3.68 6.08 -9.28
C SER A 63 -3.68 4.55 -9.30
N ALA A 64 -2.85 3.96 -10.16
CA ALA A 64 -2.61 2.53 -10.22
C ALA A 64 -1.18 2.20 -9.79
N VAL A 65 -1.01 1.14 -9.00
CA VAL A 65 0.27 0.69 -8.44
C VAL A 65 0.41 -0.81 -8.68
N MET A 66 1.49 -1.20 -9.37
CA MET A 66 1.88 -2.60 -9.51
C MET A 66 2.49 -3.11 -8.20
N LEU A 67 2.01 -4.24 -7.70
CA LEU A 67 2.59 -4.89 -6.54
C LEU A 67 3.76 -5.79 -6.94
N ASN A 68 4.66 -6.05 -6.00
CA ASN A 68 5.66 -7.09 -6.13
C ASN A 68 4.96 -8.46 -6.07
N THR A 69 4.64 -8.98 -7.26
CA THR A 69 3.86 -10.21 -7.44
C THR A 69 4.79 -11.41 -7.54
N THR A 70 4.33 -12.57 -7.07
CA THR A 70 4.95 -13.87 -7.35
C THR A 70 4.20 -14.52 -8.52
N PRO A 71 4.69 -14.38 -9.77
CA PRO A 71 4.00 -14.94 -10.93
C PRO A 71 4.10 -16.47 -10.92
N GLY A 72 3.12 -17.15 -11.49
CA GLY A 72 3.14 -18.59 -11.59
C GLY A 72 1.77 -19.20 -11.90
N ILE A 73 1.77 -20.49 -12.16
CA ILE A 73 0.55 -21.27 -12.34
C ILE A 73 0.17 -21.87 -10.98
N TYR A 74 -0.97 -21.43 -10.46
CA TYR A 74 -1.49 -21.84 -9.16
C TYR A 74 -2.63 -22.84 -9.35
N ASN A 75 -2.53 -24.03 -8.73
CA ASN A 75 -3.71 -24.88 -8.56
C ASN A 75 -4.54 -24.34 -7.39
N LEU A 76 -5.68 -23.73 -7.67
CA LEU A 76 -6.52 -23.09 -6.66
C LEU A 76 -6.97 -24.08 -5.58
N LEU A 77 -7.27 -25.32 -5.97
CA LEU A 77 -7.76 -26.36 -5.05
C LEU A 77 -6.72 -26.77 -3.99
N ASN A 78 -5.44 -26.45 -4.19
CA ASN A 78 -4.39 -26.67 -3.17
C ASN A 78 -4.53 -25.70 -1.98
N PHE A 79 -5.25 -24.60 -2.16
CA PHE A 79 -5.46 -23.53 -1.19
C PHE A 79 -6.91 -23.54 -0.68
N ALA A 80 -7.52 -24.71 -0.60
CA ALA A 80 -8.83 -24.90 0.01
C ALA A 80 -8.72 -25.27 1.50
N ASN A 81 -9.86 -25.27 2.20
CA ASN A 81 -9.98 -25.70 3.61
C ASN A 81 -9.12 -24.87 4.59
N GLY A 82 -9.07 -23.55 4.39
CA GLY A 82 -8.37 -22.63 5.29
C GLY A 82 -6.86 -22.51 5.04
N ILE A 83 -6.37 -23.12 3.97
CA ILE A 83 -5.01 -22.91 3.47
C ILE A 83 -5.04 -21.73 2.51
N ASP A 84 -4.05 -20.84 2.57
CA ASP A 84 -3.91 -19.74 1.63
C ASP A 84 -2.46 -19.60 1.17
N THR A 85 -2.24 -18.75 0.17
CA THR A 85 -0.90 -18.42 -0.35
C THR A 85 -0.74 -16.92 -0.57
N LEU A 86 0.47 -16.39 -0.30
CA LEU A 86 0.80 -14.99 -0.56
C LEU A 86 1.17 -14.84 -2.04
N ILE A 87 0.40 -14.03 -2.77
CA ILE A 87 0.60 -13.84 -4.22
C ILE A 87 1.25 -12.49 -4.56
N ALA A 88 1.07 -11.47 -3.73
CA ALA A 88 1.70 -10.17 -3.96
C ALA A 88 1.90 -9.36 -2.68
N THR A 89 2.91 -8.48 -2.69
CA THR A 89 3.23 -7.55 -1.61
C THR A 89 3.51 -6.15 -2.16
N GLY A 90 3.26 -5.13 -1.36
CA GLY A 90 3.66 -3.78 -1.73
C GLY A 90 3.51 -2.78 -0.61
N SER A 91 3.84 -1.54 -0.96
CA SER A 91 3.82 -0.40 -0.04
C SER A 91 3.07 0.74 -0.72
N LEU A 92 1.89 1.05 -0.20
CA LEU A 92 0.93 1.94 -0.85
C LEU A 92 1.01 3.36 -0.27
N ASN A 93 1.02 4.36 -1.15
CA ASN A 93 0.97 5.78 -0.79
C ASN A 93 -0.43 6.38 -1.04
N MET A 94 -1.49 5.61 -0.85
CA MET A 94 -2.89 5.99 -1.08
C MET A 94 -3.74 5.72 0.16
N ASP A 95 -4.80 6.50 0.37
CA ASP A 95 -5.72 6.34 1.51
C ASP A 95 -6.96 5.53 1.16
N LYS A 96 -7.19 5.21 -0.11
CA LYS A 96 -8.22 4.27 -0.51
C LYS A 96 -7.71 3.29 -1.52
N VAL A 97 -8.17 2.06 -1.41
CA VAL A 97 -8.07 1.06 -2.47
C VAL A 97 -9.47 0.80 -3.00
N GLN A 98 -9.68 1.06 -4.28
CA GLN A 98 -10.99 0.88 -4.93
C GLN A 98 -11.04 -0.49 -5.60
N GLN A 99 -9.94 -0.89 -6.24
CA GLN A 99 -9.89 -2.08 -7.07
C GLN A 99 -8.57 -2.83 -6.92
N ILE A 100 -8.67 -4.16 -6.96
CA ILE A 100 -7.54 -5.08 -7.16
C ILE A 100 -7.70 -5.70 -8.55
N ARG A 101 -6.64 -5.70 -9.36
CA ARG A 101 -6.62 -6.30 -10.69
C ARG A 101 -5.59 -7.43 -10.72
N LEU A 102 -6.05 -8.65 -11.01
CA LEU A 102 -5.20 -9.79 -11.33
C LEU A 102 -4.98 -9.85 -12.83
N ILE A 103 -3.73 -9.78 -13.26
CA ILE A 103 -3.34 -9.97 -14.66
C ILE A 103 -3.03 -11.44 -14.85
N LEU A 104 -3.79 -12.11 -15.72
CA LEU A 104 -3.66 -13.53 -15.98
C LEU A 104 -2.97 -13.78 -17.34
N GLY A 105 -2.14 -14.81 -17.39
CA GLY A 105 -1.53 -15.33 -18.60
C GLY A 105 -2.47 -16.26 -19.36
N PRO A 106 -2.02 -16.83 -20.48
CA PRO A 106 -2.87 -17.67 -21.33
C PRO A 106 -3.03 -19.11 -20.81
N ASN A 107 -2.20 -19.58 -19.87
CA ASN A 107 -2.11 -21.00 -19.51
C ASN A 107 -3.08 -21.41 -18.39
N ASN A 108 -4.32 -20.91 -18.43
CA ASN A 108 -5.34 -21.31 -17.48
C ASN A 108 -6.01 -22.61 -17.94
N THR A 109 -6.18 -23.57 -17.03
CA THR A 109 -6.80 -24.88 -17.35
C THR A 109 -7.60 -25.42 -16.18
N ILE A 110 -8.51 -26.33 -16.46
CA ILE A 110 -9.16 -27.16 -15.44
C ILE A 110 -8.86 -28.63 -15.72
N VAL A 111 -8.93 -29.47 -14.69
CA VAL A 111 -8.91 -30.93 -14.84
C VAL A 111 -10.24 -31.48 -14.32
N LYS A 112 -10.97 -32.16 -15.20
CA LYS A 112 -12.25 -32.82 -14.89
C LYS A 112 -12.16 -34.26 -15.40
N ASN A 113 -12.42 -35.24 -14.52
CA ASN A 113 -12.34 -36.67 -14.86
C ASN A 113 -10.99 -37.07 -15.50
N ASN A 114 -9.87 -36.56 -14.97
CA ASN A 114 -8.50 -36.76 -15.50
C ASN A 114 -8.24 -36.23 -16.92
N VAL A 115 -9.14 -35.41 -17.48
CA VAL A 115 -8.93 -34.72 -18.75
C VAL A 115 -8.70 -33.24 -18.49
N THR A 116 -7.67 -32.68 -19.11
CA THR A 116 -7.34 -31.26 -19.02
C THR A 116 -8.06 -30.48 -20.11
N TYR A 117 -8.75 -29.41 -19.72
CA TYR A 117 -9.43 -28.49 -20.63
C TYR A 117 -8.86 -27.08 -20.50
N PRO A 118 -8.66 -26.35 -21.61
CA PRO A 118 -8.37 -24.93 -21.57
C PRO A 118 -9.49 -24.17 -20.84
N LEU A 119 -9.10 -23.21 -20.00
CA LEU A 119 -10.03 -22.31 -19.32
C LEU A 119 -9.92 -20.93 -19.94
N ALA A 120 -10.95 -20.53 -20.70
CA ALA A 120 -11.00 -19.20 -21.27
C ALA A 120 -11.16 -18.15 -20.17
N THR A 121 -10.48 -17.02 -20.29
CA THR A 121 -10.61 -15.90 -19.34
C THR A 121 -10.99 -14.61 -20.07
N PRO A 122 -12.21 -14.51 -20.66
CA PRO A 122 -12.56 -13.44 -21.58
C PRO A 122 -12.40 -12.04 -20.97
N SER A 123 -12.78 -11.90 -19.69
CA SER A 123 -12.61 -10.65 -18.92
C SER A 123 -11.14 -10.31 -18.64
N ALA A 124 -10.31 -11.33 -18.38
CA ALA A 124 -8.89 -11.15 -18.06
C ALA A 124 -8.04 -10.84 -19.30
N GLN A 125 -8.37 -11.41 -20.46
CA GLN A 125 -7.64 -11.19 -21.71
C GLN A 125 -7.72 -9.74 -22.21
N GLN A 126 -8.81 -9.04 -21.90
CA GLN A 126 -8.99 -7.65 -22.33
C GLN A 126 -8.42 -6.65 -21.30
N SER A 127 -8.65 -6.89 -20.01
CA SER A 127 -8.36 -5.85 -19.00
C SER A 127 -7.83 -6.37 -17.67
N GLY A 128 -7.53 -7.66 -17.56
CA GLY A 128 -7.29 -8.34 -16.29
C GLY A 128 -8.59 -8.62 -15.52
N LEU A 129 -8.51 -9.50 -14.53
CA LEU A 129 -9.59 -9.80 -13.61
C LEU A 129 -9.66 -8.71 -12.53
N LYS A 130 -10.69 -7.87 -12.60
CA LYS A 130 -10.90 -6.73 -11.70
C LYS A 130 -11.85 -7.09 -10.56
N LEU A 131 -11.45 -6.74 -9.33
CA LEU A 131 -12.18 -6.95 -8.08
C LEU A 131 -12.37 -5.61 -7.40
N GLN A 132 -13.61 -5.28 -7.06
CA GLN A 132 -13.93 -4.04 -6.36
C GLN A 132 -13.88 -4.29 -4.85
N VAL A 133 -13.10 -3.51 -4.11
CA VAL A 133 -12.86 -3.72 -2.66
C VAL A 133 -13.24 -2.51 -1.79
N HIS A 134 -13.13 -1.28 -2.32
CA HIS A 134 -13.56 -0.04 -1.63
C HIS A 134 -13.09 0.09 -0.16
N GLN A 135 -11.78 -0.02 0.06
CA GLN A 135 -11.12 0.01 1.36
C GLN A 135 -10.57 1.40 1.69
N ASP A 136 -10.75 1.88 2.93
CA ASP A 136 -10.03 3.04 3.47
C ASP A 136 -8.77 2.57 4.25
N LEU A 137 -7.62 3.16 3.94
CA LEU A 137 -6.30 2.80 4.47
C LEU A 137 -5.79 3.85 5.45
N GLN A 138 -5.34 3.38 6.61
CA GLN A 138 -4.57 4.19 7.56
C GLN A 138 -3.08 4.16 7.20
N PRO A 139 -2.40 5.32 7.12
CA PRO A 139 -0.95 5.39 6.89
C PRO A 139 -0.17 4.57 7.92
N GLY A 140 0.79 3.76 7.44
CA GLY A 140 1.65 2.94 8.30
C GLY A 140 0.98 1.73 8.95
N VAL A 141 -0.31 1.48 8.72
CA VAL A 141 -0.98 0.23 9.13
C VAL A 141 -0.79 -0.83 8.05
N ALA A 142 -0.46 -2.06 8.45
CA ALA A 142 -0.38 -3.20 7.52
C ALA A 142 -1.75 -3.85 7.30
N TYR A 143 -2.10 -4.07 6.04
CA TYR A 143 -3.35 -4.68 5.59
C TYR A 143 -3.11 -5.97 4.82
N TYR A 144 -3.92 -6.98 5.13
CA TYR A 144 -4.00 -8.24 4.39
C TYR A 144 -5.35 -8.31 3.68
N VAL A 145 -5.31 -8.63 2.40
CA VAL A 145 -6.49 -8.95 1.61
C VAL A 145 -6.41 -10.39 1.16
N LEU A 146 -7.36 -11.18 1.62
CA LEU A 146 -7.55 -12.55 1.17
C LEU A 146 -8.55 -12.56 0.01
N LEU A 147 -8.09 -12.99 -1.15
CA LEU A 147 -8.91 -13.28 -2.32
C LEU A 147 -9.38 -14.73 -2.22
N ASP A 148 -10.64 -14.90 -1.87
CA ASP A 148 -11.29 -16.21 -1.81
C ASP A 148 -11.95 -16.48 -3.16
N PHE A 149 -11.26 -17.27 -3.98
CA PHE A 149 -11.77 -17.74 -5.25
C PHE A 149 -12.81 -18.81 -4.97
N ASP A 150 -13.99 -18.72 -5.57
CA ASP A 150 -14.93 -19.85 -5.50
C ASP A 150 -14.86 -20.58 -6.83
N ALA A 151 -13.90 -21.49 -7.00
CA ALA A 151 -13.71 -22.18 -8.28
C ALA A 151 -14.99 -22.90 -8.76
N ASN A 152 -15.81 -23.40 -7.83
CA ASN A 152 -17.06 -24.09 -8.15
C ASN A 152 -18.10 -23.14 -8.76
N MET A 153 -18.17 -21.90 -8.28
CA MET A 153 -19.05 -20.86 -8.81
C MET A 153 -18.42 -20.03 -9.94
N SER A 154 -17.09 -20.10 -10.06
CA SER A 154 -16.31 -19.27 -10.99
C SER A 154 -16.08 -19.91 -12.35
N ILE A 155 -16.26 -21.23 -12.47
CA ILE A 155 -16.08 -21.96 -13.73
C ILE A 155 -17.45 -22.17 -14.37
N VAL A 156 -17.58 -21.78 -15.63
CA VAL A 156 -18.77 -21.98 -16.46
C VAL A 156 -18.43 -23.00 -17.53
N GLU A 157 -19.19 -24.10 -17.56
CA GLU A 157 -19.18 -25.05 -18.68
C GLU A 157 -20.10 -24.50 -19.78
N GLU A 158 -19.53 -24.18 -20.93
CA GLU A 158 -20.24 -23.63 -22.07
C GLU A 158 -21.00 -24.74 -22.81
N GLY A 159 -22.06 -24.38 -23.55
CA GLY A 159 -22.90 -25.35 -24.27
C GLY A 159 -22.19 -26.18 -25.35
N ASN A 160 -20.94 -25.82 -25.71
CA ASN A 160 -20.08 -26.55 -26.63
C ASN A 160 -19.03 -27.44 -25.93
N GLY A 161 -19.08 -27.58 -24.60
CA GLY A 161 -18.13 -28.37 -23.81
C GLY A 161 -16.80 -27.68 -23.50
N SER A 162 -16.66 -26.39 -23.85
CA SER A 162 -15.53 -25.56 -23.41
C SER A 162 -15.80 -24.96 -22.03
N TYR A 163 -14.76 -24.40 -21.39
CA TYR A 163 -14.87 -23.81 -20.05
C TYR A 163 -14.43 -22.35 -20.07
N SER A 164 -15.14 -21.51 -19.35
CA SER A 164 -14.78 -20.10 -19.15
C SER A 164 -14.76 -19.72 -17.67
N LEU A 165 -13.94 -18.71 -17.35
CA LEU A 165 -13.82 -18.16 -16.01
C LEU A 165 -14.70 -16.92 -15.87
N LYS A 166 -15.70 -17.02 -15.00
CA LYS A 166 -16.50 -15.92 -14.48
C LYS A 166 -16.30 -15.82 -12.96
N PRO A 167 -15.21 -15.19 -12.52
CA PRO A 167 -14.75 -15.28 -11.15
C PRO A 167 -15.73 -14.66 -10.15
N VAL A 168 -16.06 -15.44 -9.14
CA VAL A 168 -16.72 -15.03 -7.91
C VAL A 168 -15.63 -15.04 -6.86
N ILE A 169 -15.11 -13.84 -6.53
CA ILE A 169 -14.05 -13.69 -5.54
C ILE A 169 -14.58 -12.83 -4.39
N ARG A 170 -14.44 -13.33 -3.16
CA ARG A 170 -14.70 -12.55 -1.95
C ARG A 170 -13.40 -11.97 -1.43
N THR A 171 -13.45 -10.74 -0.92
CA THR A 171 -12.30 -10.08 -0.31
C THR A 171 -12.50 -9.96 1.19
N ILE A 172 -11.64 -10.61 1.95
CA ILE A 172 -11.57 -10.45 3.41
C ILE A 172 -10.41 -9.53 3.72
N GLU A 173 -10.72 -8.38 4.29
CA GLU A 173 -9.75 -7.37 4.64
C GLU A 173 -9.49 -7.42 6.13
N THR A 174 -8.22 -7.44 6.52
CA THR A 174 -7.86 -7.45 7.94
C THR A 174 -6.65 -6.56 8.17
N ALA A 175 -6.83 -5.51 8.97
CA ALA A 175 -5.72 -4.84 9.59
C ALA A 175 -5.14 -5.79 10.65
N LEU A 176 -3.83 -6.01 10.65
CA LEU A 176 -3.16 -6.84 11.67
C LEU A 176 -2.28 -6.03 12.63
N SER A 177 -2.14 -4.73 12.37
CA SER A 177 -1.20 -3.87 13.09
C SER A 177 -1.80 -2.49 13.35
N GLY A 178 -1.14 -1.73 14.21
CA GLY A 178 -1.27 -0.28 14.30
C GLY A 178 0.04 0.40 13.92
N SER A 179 0.12 1.71 14.15
CA SER A 179 1.35 2.48 14.03
C SER A 179 1.48 3.47 15.18
N ILE A 180 2.69 3.98 15.42
CA ILE A 180 2.93 5.07 16.37
C ILE A 180 3.53 6.26 15.61
N LYS A 181 2.98 7.46 15.84
CA LYS A 181 3.45 8.71 15.25
C LYS A 181 3.72 9.77 16.32
N GLY A 182 4.81 10.50 16.16
CA GLY A 182 5.20 11.59 17.07
C GLY A 182 6.15 12.59 16.42
N LYS A 183 6.61 13.55 17.22
CA LYS A 183 7.56 14.59 16.81
C LYS A 183 8.65 14.76 17.88
N VAL A 184 9.90 14.78 17.48
CA VAL A 184 11.05 15.17 18.30
C VAL A 184 11.24 16.68 18.27
N VAL A 185 11.50 17.27 19.42
CA VAL A 185 11.70 18.71 19.62
C VAL A 185 13.05 18.94 20.31
N PRO A 186 13.89 19.88 19.84
CA PRO A 186 13.67 20.80 18.72
C PRO A 186 13.73 20.11 17.33
N PRO A 187 13.10 20.69 16.28
CA PRO A 187 13.23 20.18 14.91
C PRO A 187 14.67 20.30 14.41
N GLY A 188 15.04 19.52 13.40
CA GLY A 188 16.41 19.44 12.88
C GLY A 188 17.35 18.53 13.69
N VAL A 189 16.88 17.97 14.81
CA VAL A 189 17.62 16.95 15.56
C VAL A 189 17.46 15.59 14.89
N PHE A 190 18.57 15.04 14.38
CA PHE A 190 18.59 13.67 13.89
C PHE A 190 18.53 12.71 15.08
N ALA A 191 17.56 11.80 15.06
CA ALA A 191 17.41 10.78 16.08
C ALA A 191 16.92 9.46 15.47
N THR A 192 17.37 8.36 16.07
CA THR A 192 16.79 7.03 15.86
C THR A 192 15.68 6.82 16.89
N ILE A 193 14.55 6.29 16.43
CA ILE A 193 13.41 5.94 17.29
C ILE A 193 13.33 4.42 17.34
N VAL A 194 13.24 3.85 18.54
CA VAL A 194 13.10 2.40 18.75
C VAL A 194 11.87 2.15 19.61
N ALA A 195 10.87 1.43 19.10
CA ALA A 195 9.75 0.90 19.87
C ALA A 195 10.04 -0.54 20.29
N THR A 196 9.90 -0.84 21.58
CA THR A 196 10.12 -2.17 22.15
C THR A 196 8.87 -2.69 22.84
N SER A 197 8.56 -3.97 22.63
CA SER A 197 7.52 -4.72 23.35
C SER A 197 7.97 -6.16 23.56
N GLY A 198 8.25 -6.53 24.82
CA GLY A 198 8.88 -7.81 25.14
C GLY A 198 10.24 -7.95 24.45
N SER A 199 10.41 -9.01 23.66
CA SER A 199 11.62 -9.26 22.86
C SER A 199 11.61 -8.59 21.48
N ASN A 200 10.48 -8.00 21.07
CA ASN A 200 10.34 -7.39 19.75
C ASN A 200 10.80 -5.94 19.79
N SER A 201 11.53 -5.53 18.75
CA SER A 201 12.03 -4.16 18.59
C SER A 201 11.83 -3.71 17.14
N TYR A 202 11.32 -2.48 16.98
CA TYR A 202 11.04 -1.86 15.69
C TYR A 202 11.66 -0.47 15.66
N SER A 203 12.36 -0.12 14.59
CA SER A 203 13.07 1.16 14.49
C SER A 203 12.55 2.04 13.36
N SER A 204 12.66 3.35 13.56
CA SER A 204 12.44 4.38 12.55
C SER A 204 13.43 5.53 12.76
N VAL A 205 13.39 6.52 11.87
CA VAL A 205 14.23 7.72 11.96
C VAL A 205 13.38 8.98 11.89
N VAL A 206 13.88 10.02 12.52
CA VAL A 206 13.27 11.35 12.51
C VAL A 206 13.59 12.08 11.20
N ASN A 207 12.60 12.75 10.62
CA ASN A 207 12.81 13.62 9.45
C ASN A 207 13.31 15.02 9.85
N ALA A 208 13.64 15.87 8.87
CA ALA A 208 14.15 17.22 9.13
C ALA A 208 13.21 18.11 9.99
N ASN A 209 11.90 17.84 9.96
CA ASN A 209 10.89 18.57 10.73
C ASN A 209 10.73 18.02 12.16
N GLY A 210 11.45 16.96 12.54
CA GLY A 210 11.29 16.28 13.82
C GLY A 210 10.24 15.15 13.80
N ASP A 211 9.50 14.93 12.71
CA ASP A 211 8.44 13.92 12.70
C ASP A 211 9.00 12.50 12.53
N PHE A 212 8.36 11.54 13.17
CA PHE A 212 8.64 10.11 12.99
C PHE A 212 7.36 9.28 12.97
N VAL A 213 7.42 8.12 12.31
CA VAL A 213 6.38 7.09 12.35
C VAL A 213 7.03 5.71 12.44
N ILE A 214 6.53 4.86 13.34
CA ILE A 214 6.83 3.43 13.40
C ILE A 214 5.57 2.68 12.95
N ALA A 215 5.67 2.05 11.78
CA ALA A 215 4.57 1.40 11.08
C ALA A 215 4.53 -0.11 11.36
N GLY A 216 3.38 -0.75 11.12
CA GLY A 216 3.25 -2.21 11.10
C GLY A 216 3.44 -2.89 12.45
N LEU A 217 3.13 -2.20 13.55
CA LEU A 217 3.30 -2.73 14.91
C LEU A 217 2.15 -3.67 15.28
N PRO A 218 2.42 -4.94 15.67
CA PRO A 218 1.39 -5.78 16.27
C PRO A 218 0.73 -5.09 17.46
N PRO A 219 -0.57 -5.33 17.71
CA PRO A 219 -1.26 -4.74 18.86
C PRO A 219 -0.58 -5.16 20.16
N GLY A 220 -0.40 -4.21 21.06
CA GLY A 220 0.38 -4.41 22.27
C GLY A 220 0.73 -3.11 22.96
N THR A 221 1.48 -3.22 24.05
CA THR A 221 2.00 -2.05 24.78
C THR A 221 3.50 -1.94 24.53
N TYR A 222 3.94 -0.74 24.16
CA TYR A 222 5.31 -0.45 23.77
C TYR A 222 5.93 0.63 24.65
N SER A 223 7.26 0.60 24.77
CA SER A 223 8.07 1.76 25.11
C SER A 223 8.80 2.28 23.88
N ILE A 224 8.85 3.60 23.69
CA ILE A 224 9.63 4.25 22.65
C ILE A 224 10.87 4.89 23.26
N THR A 225 12.05 4.53 22.75
CA THR A 225 13.31 5.21 23.05
C THR A 225 13.70 6.08 21.86
N VAL A 226 13.82 7.38 22.08
CA VAL A 226 14.38 8.36 21.14
C VAL A 226 15.86 8.50 21.47
N THR A 227 16.75 8.22 20.50
CA THR A 227 18.21 8.38 20.65
C THR A 227 18.71 9.41 19.66
N PRO A 228 18.84 10.68 20.08
CA PRO A 228 19.42 11.75 19.27
C PRO A 228 20.92 11.62 19.06
N ILE A 229 21.45 12.36 18.09
CA ILE A 229 22.87 12.68 18.02
C ILE A 229 23.26 13.68 19.14
N ALA A 230 24.51 13.61 19.61
CA ALA A 230 25.06 14.57 20.57
C ALA A 230 24.88 16.02 20.08
N PRO A 231 24.61 17.00 20.96
CA PRO A 231 24.72 16.95 22.42
C PRO A 231 23.44 16.56 23.19
N TYR A 232 22.38 16.15 22.49
CA TYR A 232 21.08 15.82 23.11
C TYR A 232 21.09 14.46 23.81
N ASN A 233 20.20 14.27 24.78
CA ASN A 233 20.12 13.03 25.56
C ASN A 233 18.99 12.12 25.08
N ALA A 234 19.16 10.81 25.26
CA ALA A 234 18.11 9.86 24.93
C ALA A 234 16.90 10.00 25.89
N VAL A 235 15.69 9.84 25.36
CA VAL A 235 14.45 9.94 26.12
C VAL A 235 13.58 8.72 25.85
N THR A 236 12.97 8.16 26.90
CA THR A 236 12.07 7.01 26.81
C THR A 236 10.65 7.39 27.21
N VAL A 237 9.68 7.04 26.38
CA VAL A 237 8.24 7.16 26.65
C VAL A 237 7.65 5.77 26.79
N ASN A 238 7.03 5.48 27.92
CA ASN A 238 6.50 4.14 28.24
C ASN A 238 4.98 4.06 28.04
N ASN A 239 4.45 2.83 28.09
CA ASN A 239 3.02 2.53 28.15
C ASN A 239 2.22 3.03 26.93
N ILE A 240 2.82 2.99 25.74
CA ILE A 240 2.15 3.36 24.50
C ILE A 240 1.34 2.16 24.02
N VAL A 241 0.02 2.29 24.05
CA VAL A 241 -0.89 1.23 23.58
C VAL A 241 -1.10 1.36 22.08
N VAL A 242 -0.82 0.28 21.36
CA VAL A 242 -1.08 0.13 19.93
C VAL A 242 -2.26 -0.80 19.74
N SER A 243 -3.25 -0.32 19.00
CA SER A 243 -4.44 -1.08 18.62
C SER A 243 -4.44 -1.37 17.12
N VAL A 244 -5.06 -2.48 16.74
CA VAL A 244 -5.23 -2.88 15.34
C VAL A 244 -5.99 -1.80 14.56
N GLY A 245 -5.47 -1.43 13.39
CA GLY A 245 -6.10 -0.46 12.49
C GLY A 245 -5.92 1.00 12.92
N VAL A 246 -5.16 1.29 13.98
CA VAL A 246 -5.06 2.63 14.57
C VAL A 246 -3.63 3.17 14.52
N THR A 247 -3.53 4.46 14.23
CA THR A 247 -2.30 5.25 14.40
C THR A 247 -2.33 5.95 15.75
N THR A 248 -1.53 5.47 16.71
CA THR A 248 -1.39 6.06 18.04
C THR A 248 -0.50 7.30 17.97
N LEU A 249 -1.01 8.44 18.44
CA LEU A 249 -0.26 9.70 18.49
C LEU A 249 0.39 9.88 19.86
N VAL A 250 1.72 10.03 19.91
CA VAL A 250 2.49 10.26 21.16
C VAL A 250 2.87 11.73 21.38
N GLY A 251 2.53 12.61 20.43
CA GLY A 251 2.78 14.05 20.53
C GLY A 251 4.27 14.42 20.41
N ASN A 252 4.64 15.50 21.09
CA ASN A 252 6.00 16.03 21.09
C ASN A 252 6.85 15.35 22.17
N ILE A 253 8.07 14.94 21.80
CA ILE A 253 9.08 14.38 22.70
C ILE A 253 10.28 15.34 22.69
N ASN A 254 10.54 15.99 23.83
CA ASN A 254 11.69 16.88 24.00
C ASN A 254 12.93 16.05 24.30
N VAL A 255 14.04 16.34 23.63
CA VAL A 255 15.34 15.66 23.81
C VAL A 255 16.48 16.63 24.11
#